data_AF-A0A7J2H773-F1
#
_entry.id   AF-A0A7J2H773-F1
#
_cell.length_a   1.000
_cell.length_b   1.000
_cell.length_c   1.000
_cell.angle_alpha   90.00
_cell.angle_beta   90.00
_cell.angle_gamma   90.00
#
_symmetry.space_group_name_H-M   'P 1'
#
loop_
_entity.id
_entity.type
_entity.pdbx_description
1 polymer ?
#
loop_
_entity_poly.entity_id
_entity_poly.type
_entity_poly.pdbx_seq_one_letter_code
_entity_poly.pdbx_strand_id
1 'polypeptide(L)'
;YGWEEGWRVLTLMAANAIVYSASGDVRDAVIRGDIAVGITIDFYGYTAMMVNPSCEYVIPLGESIVNGDPIALVKNSKNPEAAQAFIAWVLTEGQKVWLDPNINRLPANPRVFETPEGRERSDLKDAYDRTLETKAMRFNDTLALLYEQVMQWYFRATLVEVNEYLKDAWKAVLSKWLAGEISDEEFNKYVSELTAPLKFTDPETGKEVVFTEKYAIGINDKFISDPAYRDSLISAWKKAAVSKYEKIVHELGG
;
A
#
# COMPACT_ATOMS: atom_id res chain seq x y z
N TYR A 1 12.72 2.31 -6.29
CA TYR A 1 13.32 2.54 -4.96
C TYR A 1 14.21 1.40 -4.46
N GLY A 2 13.95 0.12 -4.76
CA GLY A 2 14.74 -0.96 -4.13
C GLY A 2 14.38 -1.12 -2.65
N TRP A 3 14.96 -2.12 -1.97
CA TRP A 3 14.50 -2.53 -0.63
C TRP A 3 14.66 -1.44 0.44
N GLU A 4 15.87 -0.88 0.58
CA GLU A 4 16.16 0.08 1.67
C GLU A 4 15.38 1.39 1.50
N GLU A 5 15.43 1.99 0.32
CA GLU A 5 14.70 3.25 0.06
C GLU A 5 13.18 3.04 0.12
N GLY A 6 12.68 1.88 -0.32
CA GLY A 6 11.27 1.54 -0.18
C GLY A 6 10.82 1.52 1.29
N TRP A 7 11.60 0.87 2.16
CA TRP A 7 11.33 0.87 3.60
C TRP A 7 11.46 2.25 4.23
N ARG A 8 12.39 3.08 3.74
CA ARG A 8 12.49 4.47 4.17
C ARG A 8 11.23 5.26 3.86
N VAL A 9 10.75 5.20 2.62
CA VAL A 9 9.51 5.87 2.21
C VAL A 9 8.32 5.36 3.03
N LEU A 10 8.15 4.04 3.15
CA LEU A 10 7.04 3.44 3.91
C LEU A 10 7.05 3.85 5.39
N THR A 11 8.23 3.88 6.02
CA THR A 11 8.38 4.26 7.43
C THR A 11 8.00 5.72 7.64
N LEU A 12 8.49 6.62 6.77
CA LEU A 12 8.17 8.05 6.85
C LEU A 12 6.68 8.31 6.56
N MET A 13 6.08 7.59 5.61
CA MET A 13 4.65 7.66 5.37
C MET A 13 3.86 7.22 6.61
N ALA A 14 4.20 6.06 7.21
CA ALA A 14 3.53 5.55 8.40
C ALA A 14 3.67 6.48 9.62
N ALA A 15 4.81 7.16 9.76
CA ALA A 15 5.06 8.13 10.82
C ALA A 15 4.16 9.39 10.70
N ASN A 16 3.66 9.69 9.50
CA ASN A 16 2.77 10.84 9.24
C ASN A 16 1.30 10.42 9.00
N ALA A 17 1.00 9.12 8.99
CA ALA A 17 -0.32 8.62 8.61
C ALA A 17 -1.22 8.27 9.81
N ILE A 18 -2.53 8.32 9.59
CA ILE A 18 -3.51 7.60 10.41
C ILE A 18 -3.77 6.26 9.71
N VAL A 19 -3.77 5.16 10.45
CA VAL A 19 -4.06 3.83 9.89
C VAL A 19 -5.54 3.53 10.07
N TYR A 20 -6.21 3.26 8.95
CA TYR A 20 -7.62 2.85 8.90
C TYR A 20 -7.74 1.35 8.64
N SER A 21 -8.87 0.76 9.06
CA SER A 21 -9.13 -0.68 8.91
C SER A 21 -9.61 -1.06 7.51
N ALA A 22 -10.17 -0.10 6.75
CA ALA A 22 -10.66 -0.33 5.40
C ALA A 22 -10.33 0.83 4.45
N SER A 23 -10.19 0.51 3.16
CA SER A 23 -9.93 1.49 2.10
C SER A 23 -11.09 2.48 1.89
N GLY A 24 -12.34 2.05 2.13
CA GLY A 24 -13.50 2.93 2.13
C GLY A 24 -13.43 4.02 3.21
N ASP A 25 -12.90 3.69 4.39
CA ASP A 25 -12.76 4.64 5.49
C ASP A 25 -11.71 5.73 5.16
N VAL A 26 -10.64 5.35 4.46
CA VAL A 26 -9.62 6.30 3.96
C VAL A 26 -10.25 7.28 2.97
N ARG A 27 -11.04 6.78 2.01
CA ARG A 27 -11.78 7.62 1.07
C ARG A 27 -12.68 8.60 1.82
N ASP A 28 -13.48 8.11 2.75
CA ASP A 28 -14.46 8.93 3.45
C ASP A 28 -13.79 9.97 4.37
N ALA A 29 -12.63 9.64 4.96
CA ALA A 29 -11.82 10.58 5.73
C ALA A 29 -11.28 11.74 4.86
N VAL A 30 -10.83 11.46 3.64
CA VAL A 30 -10.43 12.50 2.68
C VAL A 30 -11.64 13.35 2.28
N ILE A 31 -12.78 12.73 1.95
CA ILE A 31 -14.02 13.44 1.57
C ILE A 31 -14.45 14.42 2.67
N ARG A 32 -14.39 14.01 3.95
CA ARG A 32 -14.74 14.84 5.10
C ARG A 32 -13.69 15.90 5.46
N GLY A 33 -12.47 15.78 4.94
CA GLY A 33 -11.34 16.64 5.31
C GLY A 33 -10.68 16.27 6.64
N ASP A 34 -10.90 15.05 7.14
CA ASP A 34 -10.24 14.55 8.36
C ASP A 34 -8.74 14.33 8.11
N ILE A 35 -8.37 13.97 6.87
CA ILE A 35 -7.00 13.84 6.39
C ILE A 35 -6.87 14.52 5.02
N ALA A 36 -5.68 15.09 4.73
CA ALA A 36 -5.45 15.80 3.47
C ALA A 36 -5.17 14.88 2.28
N VAL A 37 -4.55 13.71 2.52
CA VAL A 37 -4.13 12.76 1.47
C VAL A 37 -4.38 11.35 1.97
N GLY A 38 -4.91 10.48 1.08
CA GLY A 38 -5.13 9.06 1.36
C GLY A 38 -4.69 8.20 0.18
N ILE A 39 -4.05 7.06 0.47
CA ILE A 39 -3.72 6.05 -0.55
C ILE A 39 -5.01 5.30 -0.90
N THR A 40 -5.36 5.26 -2.17
CA THR A 40 -6.59 4.62 -2.62
C THR A 40 -6.47 4.09 -4.04
N ILE A 41 -7.46 3.30 -4.44
CA ILE A 41 -7.65 2.80 -5.80
C ILE A 41 -8.52 3.77 -6.60
N ASP A 42 -8.41 3.68 -7.92
CA ASP A 42 -9.01 4.56 -8.91
C ASP A 42 -10.49 4.89 -8.67
N PHE A 43 -11.37 3.89 -8.59
CA PHE A 43 -12.81 4.11 -8.47
C PHE A 43 -13.20 4.77 -7.15
N TYR A 44 -12.45 4.56 -6.07
CA TYR A 44 -12.65 5.31 -4.83
C TYR A 44 -12.20 6.77 -4.96
N GLY A 45 -11.10 7.02 -5.67
CA GLY A 45 -10.67 8.37 -6.03
C GLY A 45 -11.72 9.11 -6.84
N TYR A 46 -12.21 8.51 -7.92
CA TYR A 46 -13.26 9.10 -8.76
C TYR A 46 -14.56 9.32 -7.98
N THR A 47 -14.92 8.38 -7.11
CA THR A 47 -16.08 8.55 -6.21
C THR A 47 -15.89 9.73 -5.27
N ALA A 48 -14.69 9.91 -4.71
CA ALA A 48 -14.39 11.06 -3.86
C ALA A 48 -14.54 12.39 -4.61
N MET A 49 -14.04 12.48 -5.85
CA MET A 49 -14.18 13.67 -6.71
C MET A 49 -15.65 14.00 -7.02
N MET A 50 -16.50 12.98 -7.20
CA MET A 50 -17.94 13.19 -7.41
C MET A 50 -18.66 13.69 -6.15
N VAL A 51 -18.29 13.16 -4.98
CA VAL A 51 -18.96 13.51 -3.70
C VAL A 51 -18.46 14.85 -3.16
N ASN A 52 -17.16 15.11 -3.26
CA ASN A 52 -16.53 16.37 -2.87
C ASN A 52 -15.63 16.85 -4.02
N PRO A 53 -16.05 17.87 -4.79
CA PRO A 53 -15.27 18.42 -5.90
C PRO A 53 -13.92 19.04 -5.53
N SER A 54 -13.61 19.19 -4.23
CA SER A 54 -12.29 19.61 -3.75
C SER A 54 -11.30 18.45 -3.65
N CYS A 55 -11.76 17.21 -3.78
CA CYS A 55 -10.90 16.04 -3.88
C CYS A 55 -10.37 15.90 -5.30
N GLU A 56 -9.13 15.40 -5.41
CA GLU A 56 -8.50 15.07 -6.69
C GLU A 56 -7.87 13.68 -6.58
N TYR A 57 -8.13 12.82 -7.57
CA TYR A 57 -7.42 11.56 -7.70
C TYR A 57 -6.16 11.77 -8.56
N VAL A 58 -5.01 11.49 -7.96
CA VAL A 58 -3.70 11.62 -8.60
C VAL A 58 -3.10 10.23 -8.77
N ILE A 59 -2.57 9.96 -9.96
CA ILE A 59 -1.80 8.75 -10.25
C ILE A 59 -0.31 9.12 -10.23
N PRO A 60 0.46 8.70 -9.19
CA PRO A 60 1.89 8.93 -9.15
C PRO A 60 2.61 8.39 -10.39
N LEU A 61 3.31 9.28 -11.09
CA LEU A 61 3.99 8.96 -12.35
C LEU A 61 5.11 7.93 -12.12
N GLY A 62 5.01 6.77 -12.78
CA GLY A 62 6.02 5.71 -12.67
C GLY A 62 5.93 4.89 -11.38
N GLU A 63 5.02 5.25 -10.47
CA GLU A 63 4.94 4.66 -9.12
C GLU A 63 3.58 3.98 -8.85
N SER A 64 2.74 3.86 -9.87
CA SER A 64 1.44 3.17 -9.78
C SER A 64 1.45 1.90 -10.60
N ILE A 65 0.81 0.85 -10.09
CA ILE A 65 0.54 -0.37 -10.85
C ILE A 65 -0.78 -0.17 -11.60
N VAL A 66 -0.78 -0.48 -12.90
CA VAL A 66 -1.99 -0.49 -13.73
C VAL A 66 -2.20 -1.93 -14.19
N ASN A 67 -3.27 -2.56 -13.71
CA ASN A 67 -3.63 -3.93 -14.03
C ASN A 67 -5.14 -4.05 -14.27
N GLY A 68 -5.53 -5.05 -15.07
CA GLY A 68 -6.94 -5.40 -15.24
C GLY A 68 -7.40 -6.42 -14.20
N ASP A 69 -8.64 -6.29 -13.74
CA ASP A 69 -9.29 -7.29 -12.89
C ASP A 69 -9.69 -8.51 -13.75
N PRO A 70 -9.13 -9.71 -13.51
CA PRO A 70 -9.42 -10.89 -14.31
C PRO A 70 -10.76 -11.55 -13.93
N ILE A 71 -11.39 -12.23 -14.90
CA ILE A 71 -12.50 -13.16 -14.64
C ILE A 71 -12.00 -14.58 -14.88
N ALA A 72 -11.97 -15.39 -13.82
CA ALA A 72 -11.50 -16.77 -13.89
C ALA A 72 -12.66 -17.77 -13.94
N LEU A 73 -12.51 -18.81 -14.76
CA LEU A 73 -13.42 -19.97 -14.79
C LEU A 73 -12.91 -21.05 -13.83
N VAL A 74 -13.76 -21.49 -12.91
CA VAL A 74 -13.45 -22.57 -11.97
C VAL A 74 -13.23 -23.89 -12.74
N LYS A 75 -12.07 -24.53 -12.55
CA LYS A 75 -11.64 -25.73 -13.29
C LYS A 75 -12.70 -26.85 -13.34
N ASN A 76 -13.41 -27.07 -12.23
CA ASN A 76 -14.42 -28.13 -12.09
C ASN A 76 -15.86 -27.58 -12.17
N SER A 77 -16.07 -26.48 -12.90
CA SER A 77 -17.41 -25.93 -13.12
C SER A 77 -18.34 -27.00 -13.71
N LYS A 78 -19.56 -27.11 -13.16
CA LYS A 78 -20.61 -27.97 -13.71
C LYS A 78 -21.23 -27.41 -14.99
N ASN A 79 -20.97 -26.13 -15.31
CA ASN A 79 -21.53 -25.43 -16.46
C ASN A 79 -20.44 -24.63 -17.20
N PRO A 80 -19.42 -25.28 -17.78
CA PRO A 80 -18.28 -24.59 -18.39
C PRO A 80 -18.68 -23.75 -19.61
N GLU A 81 -19.58 -24.25 -20.46
CA GLU A 81 -20.03 -23.53 -21.66
C GLU A 81 -20.78 -22.24 -21.31
N ALA A 82 -21.72 -22.31 -20.36
CA ALA A 82 -22.45 -21.13 -19.89
C ALA A 82 -21.52 -20.10 -19.24
N ALA A 83 -20.55 -20.55 -18.44
CA ALA A 83 -19.56 -19.66 -17.84
C ALA A 83 -18.68 -18.98 -18.89
N GLN A 84 -18.24 -19.71 -19.93
CA GLN A 84 -17.49 -19.14 -21.04
C GLN A 84 -18.32 -18.14 -21.85
N ALA A 85 -19.59 -18.46 -22.12
CA ALA A 85 -20.51 -17.54 -22.80
C ALA A 85 -20.72 -16.25 -22.00
N PHE A 86 -20.87 -16.36 -20.67
CA PHE A 86 -20.97 -15.19 -19.79
C PHE A 86 -19.69 -14.35 -19.83
N ILE A 87 -18.50 -14.96 -19.70
CA ILE A 87 -17.22 -14.25 -19.78
C ILE A 87 -17.08 -13.55 -21.13
N ALA A 88 -17.39 -14.23 -22.23
CA ALA A 88 -17.36 -13.66 -23.57
C ALA A 88 -18.30 -12.45 -23.70
N TRP A 89 -19.52 -12.55 -23.16
CA TRP A 89 -20.46 -11.43 -23.12
C TRP A 89 -19.94 -10.25 -22.28
N VAL A 90 -19.36 -10.50 -21.10
CA VAL A 90 -18.77 -9.44 -20.27
C VAL A 90 -17.69 -8.69 -21.05
N LEU A 91 -16.85 -9.35 -21.84
CA LEU A 91 -15.82 -8.69 -22.66
C LEU A 91 -16.37 -7.78 -23.79
N THR A 92 -17.70 -7.70 -23.97
CA THR A 92 -18.37 -6.84 -24.96
C THR A 92 -19.07 -5.65 -24.29
N GLU A 93 -20.39 -5.50 -24.49
CA GLU A 93 -21.27 -4.50 -23.88
C GLU A 93 -21.65 -4.85 -22.43
N GLY A 94 -21.36 -6.06 -21.96
CA GLY A 94 -21.61 -6.45 -20.57
C GLY A 94 -20.86 -5.58 -19.55
N GLN A 95 -19.80 -4.88 -19.97
CA GLN A 95 -19.07 -3.91 -19.17
C GLN A 95 -19.78 -2.57 -18.97
N LYS A 96 -20.93 -2.30 -19.62
CA LYS A 96 -21.70 -1.06 -19.40
C LYS A 96 -22.09 -0.85 -17.93
N VAL A 97 -22.22 -1.93 -17.15
CA VAL A 97 -22.50 -1.85 -15.71
C VAL A 97 -21.43 -1.05 -14.95
N TRP A 98 -20.19 -1.01 -15.41
CA TRP A 98 -19.12 -0.25 -14.76
C TRP A 98 -19.33 1.27 -14.82
N LEU A 99 -20.13 1.74 -15.77
CA LEU A 99 -20.51 3.14 -15.95
C LEU A 99 -21.54 3.62 -14.93
N ASP A 100 -22.16 2.72 -14.15
CA ASP A 100 -23.06 3.13 -13.07
C ASP A 100 -22.28 3.97 -12.05
N PRO A 101 -22.71 5.19 -11.69
CA PRO A 101 -22.01 6.03 -10.71
C PRO A 101 -21.81 5.37 -9.33
N ASN A 102 -22.62 4.37 -8.97
CA ASN A 102 -22.46 3.61 -7.73
C ASN A 102 -21.37 2.52 -7.83
N ILE A 103 -20.91 2.19 -9.03
CA ILE A 103 -19.85 1.21 -9.28
C ILE A 103 -18.57 1.91 -9.73
N ASN A 104 -18.69 2.80 -10.72
CA ASN A 104 -17.70 3.79 -11.14
C ASN A 104 -16.31 3.24 -11.50
N ARG A 105 -16.28 2.14 -12.25
CA ARG A 105 -15.04 1.46 -12.64
C ARG A 105 -14.68 1.72 -14.09
N LEU A 106 -13.38 1.72 -14.40
CA LEU A 106 -12.91 1.80 -15.77
C LEU A 106 -13.22 0.51 -16.53
N PRO A 107 -13.94 0.55 -17.68
CA PRO A 107 -14.12 -0.63 -18.51
C PRO A 107 -12.81 -0.97 -19.22
N ALA A 108 -12.47 -2.26 -19.30
CA ALA A 108 -11.32 -2.73 -20.07
C ALA A 108 -11.54 -2.60 -21.58
N ASN A 109 -12.80 -2.71 -22.04
CA ASN A 109 -13.19 -2.51 -23.43
C ASN A 109 -13.54 -1.03 -23.68
N PRO A 110 -12.71 -0.25 -24.40
CA PRO A 110 -12.96 1.18 -24.61
C PRO A 110 -14.22 1.46 -25.44
N ARG A 111 -14.72 0.49 -26.22
CA ARG A 111 -15.95 0.65 -27.00
C ARG A 111 -17.19 0.84 -26.13
N VAL A 112 -17.11 0.52 -24.83
CA VAL A 112 -18.17 0.82 -23.86
C VAL A 112 -18.46 2.33 -23.79
N PHE A 113 -17.47 3.18 -24.03
CA PHE A 113 -17.68 4.64 -24.10
C PHE A 113 -18.42 5.11 -25.37
N GLU A 114 -18.56 4.25 -26.38
CA GLU A 114 -19.29 4.57 -27.62
C GLU A 114 -20.81 4.35 -27.48
N THR A 115 -21.26 3.65 -26.43
CA THR A 115 -22.68 3.37 -26.17
C THR A 115 -23.39 4.63 -25.65
N PRO A 116 -24.74 4.69 -25.70
CA PRO A 116 -25.48 5.83 -25.16
C PRO A 116 -25.09 6.16 -23.71
N GLU A 117 -24.99 5.16 -22.85
CA GLU A 117 -24.60 5.31 -21.44
C GLU A 117 -23.14 5.78 -21.29
N GLY A 118 -22.24 5.28 -22.14
CA GLY A 118 -20.83 5.65 -22.13
C GLY A 118 -20.58 7.10 -22.52
N ARG A 119 -21.37 7.64 -23.46
CA ARG A 119 -21.26 9.04 -23.91
C ARG A 119 -21.65 10.05 -22.84
N GLU A 120 -22.47 9.63 -21.87
CA GLU A 120 -22.83 10.45 -20.71
C GLU A 120 -21.73 10.49 -19.63
N ARG A 121 -20.69 9.63 -19.74
CA ARG A 121 -19.59 9.49 -18.76
C ARG A 121 -18.26 10.06 -19.27
N SER A 122 -18.28 11.32 -19.68
CA SER A 122 -17.06 12.04 -20.11
C SER A 122 -15.99 12.09 -19.00
N ASP A 123 -16.40 12.25 -17.76
CA ASP A 123 -15.55 12.21 -16.56
C ASP A 123 -14.73 10.91 -16.46
N LEU A 124 -15.38 9.77 -16.70
CA LEU A 124 -14.75 8.45 -16.61
C LEU A 124 -13.94 8.13 -17.87
N LYS A 125 -14.34 8.66 -19.03
CA LYS A 125 -13.55 8.57 -20.28
C LYS A 125 -12.24 9.33 -20.14
N ASP A 126 -12.26 10.53 -19.57
CA ASP A 126 -11.04 11.31 -19.32
C ASP A 126 -10.12 10.59 -18.33
N ALA A 127 -10.68 9.98 -17.28
CA ALA A 127 -9.93 9.15 -16.34
C ALA A 127 -9.30 7.92 -17.01
N TYR A 128 -10.04 7.26 -17.90
CA TYR A 128 -9.54 6.15 -18.71
C TYR A 128 -8.34 6.57 -19.57
N ASP A 129 -8.45 7.69 -20.27
CA ASP A 129 -7.38 8.19 -21.15
C ASP A 129 -6.12 8.56 -20.35
N ARG A 130 -6.28 9.27 -19.22
CA ARG A 130 -5.15 9.55 -18.30
C ARG A 130 -4.48 8.28 -17.79
N THR A 131 -5.27 7.24 -17.51
CA THR A 131 -4.73 5.95 -17.07
C THR A 131 -3.92 5.27 -18.17
N LEU A 132 -4.36 5.35 -19.44
CA LEU A 132 -3.61 4.80 -20.57
C LEU A 132 -2.29 5.53 -20.84
N GLU A 133 -2.25 6.84 -20.60
CA GLU A 133 -1.04 7.67 -20.74
C GLU A 133 -0.06 7.47 -19.58
N THR A 134 -0.52 6.89 -18.47
CA THR A 134 0.31 6.67 -17.29
C THR A 134 1.41 5.65 -17.56
N LYS A 135 2.64 6.02 -17.26
CA LYS A 135 3.74 5.07 -17.18
C LYS A 135 3.57 4.22 -15.91
N ALA A 136 3.13 2.97 -16.08
CA ALA A 136 3.03 2.02 -14.99
C ALA A 136 4.43 1.70 -14.40
N MET A 137 4.46 1.44 -13.09
CA MET A 137 5.64 0.93 -12.41
C MET A 137 6.03 -0.43 -13.02
N ARG A 138 7.34 -0.66 -13.18
CA ARG A 138 7.83 -2.01 -13.51
C ARG A 138 7.68 -2.90 -12.28
N PHE A 139 6.64 -3.72 -12.27
CA PHE A 139 6.39 -4.72 -11.23
C PHE A 139 6.89 -6.10 -11.65
N ASN A 140 7.38 -6.90 -10.71
CA ASN A 140 7.81 -8.28 -10.94
C ASN A 140 7.04 -9.19 -9.99
N ASP A 141 5.92 -9.74 -10.47
CA ASP A 141 5.03 -10.60 -9.69
C ASP A 141 5.77 -11.83 -9.16
N THR A 142 6.63 -12.44 -9.98
CA THR A 142 7.40 -13.63 -9.57
C THR A 142 8.29 -13.33 -8.38
N LEU A 143 8.97 -12.17 -8.37
CA LEU A 143 9.80 -11.76 -7.24
C LEU A 143 8.94 -11.40 -6.03
N ALA A 144 7.86 -10.64 -6.21
CA ALA A 144 6.98 -10.20 -5.12
C ALA A 144 6.39 -11.41 -4.36
N LEU A 145 5.92 -12.43 -5.08
CA LEU A 145 5.37 -13.65 -4.49
C LEU A 145 6.35 -14.43 -3.61
N LEU A 146 7.67 -14.20 -3.75
CA LEU A 146 8.68 -14.85 -2.90
C LEU A 146 8.72 -14.29 -1.48
N TYR A 147 8.17 -13.11 -1.21
CA TYR A 147 8.26 -12.48 0.11
C TYR A 147 7.05 -11.65 0.53
N GLU A 148 6.03 -11.46 -0.31
CA GLU A 148 4.93 -10.51 -0.06
C GLU A 148 4.23 -10.76 1.28
N GLN A 149 4.02 -12.03 1.65
CA GLN A 149 3.35 -12.39 2.89
C GLN A 149 4.20 -11.96 4.09
N VAL A 150 5.48 -12.31 4.09
CA VAL A 150 6.44 -11.91 5.15
C VAL A 150 6.51 -10.37 5.25
N MET A 151 6.60 -9.69 4.10
CA MET A 151 6.65 -8.24 4.02
C MET A 151 5.41 -7.57 4.61
N GLN A 152 4.20 -8.06 4.27
CA GLN A 152 2.94 -7.53 4.80
C GLN A 152 2.85 -7.66 6.33
N TRP A 153 3.21 -8.83 6.86
CA TRP A 153 3.20 -9.06 8.31
C TRP A 153 4.26 -8.23 9.04
N TYR A 154 5.44 -8.09 8.45
CA TYR A 154 6.49 -7.22 8.99
C TYR A 154 6.07 -5.74 8.95
N PHE A 155 5.49 -5.27 7.85
CA PHE A 155 4.93 -3.91 7.73
C PHE A 155 3.92 -3.66 8.84
N ARG A 156 2.96 -4.58 9.02
CA ARG A 156 1.95 -4.50 10.07
C ARG A 156 2.59 -4.46 11.46
N ALA A 157 3.51 -5.38 11.75
CA ALA A 157 4.16 -5.50 13.04
C ALA A 157 4.95 -4.24 13.42
N THR A 158 5.67 -3.64 12.47
CA THR A 158 6.67 -2.61 12.73
C THR A 158 6.22 -1.17 12.49
N LEU A 159 5.20 -0.97 11.62
CA LEU A 159 4.72 0.36 11.23
C LEU A 159 3.27 0.62 11.62
N VAL A 160 2.45 -0.43 11.79
CA VAL A 160 1.01 -0.30 12.12
C VAL A 160 0.72 -0.57 13.59
N GLU A 161 1.08 -1.75 14.10
CA GLU A 161 0.71 -2.16 15.47
C GLU A 161 1.47 -1.40 16.56
N VAL A 162 2.62 -0.83 16.19
CA VAL A 162 3.48 -0.03 17.08
C VAL A 162 3.57 1.42 16.59
N ASN A 163 2.59 1.87 15.81
CA ASN A 163 2.60 3.17 15.14
C ASN A 163 2.73 4.36 16.10
N GLU A 164 2.20 4.24 17.32
CA GLU A 164 2.33 5.28 18.36
C GLU A 164 3.80 5.56 18.70
N TYR A 165 4.60 4.51 18.92
CA TYR A 165 6.05 4.64 19.17
C TYR A 165 6.80 5.26 17.98
N LEU A 166 6.44 4.86 16.75
CA LEU A 166 7.02 5.44 15.54
C LEU A 166 6.71 6.94 15.44
N LYS A 167 5.46 7.33 15.72
CA LYS A 167 5.03 8.73 15.74
C LYS A 167 5.74 9.54 16.81
N ASP A 168 5.93 8.97 17.99
CA ASP A 168 6.62 9.66 19.08
C ASP A 168 8.09 9.90 18.75
N ALA A 169 8.78 8.90 18.19
CA ALA A 169 10.14 9.08 17.68
C ALA A 169 10.21 10.13 16.57
N TRP A 170 9.29 10.09 15.61
CA TRP A 170 9.25 11.07 14.51
C TRP A 170 8.99 12.50 15.00
N LYS A 171 8.02 12.67 15.92
CA LYS A 171 7.73 13.96 16.55
C LYS A 171 8.92 14.50 17.34
N ALA A 172 9.65 13.64 18.06
CA ALA A 172 10.83 14.06 18.81
C ALA A 172 11.91 14.62 17.87
N VAL A 173 12.24 13.90 16.79
CA VAL A 173 13.20 14.33 15.78
C VAL A 173 12.77 15.65 15.15
N LEU A 174 11.52 15.73 14.68
CA LEU A 174 11.00 16.89 13.97
C LEU A 174 10.92 18.12 14.88
N SER A 175 10.51 17.96 16.14
CA SER A 175 10.39 19.09 17.08
C SER A 175 11.75 19.73 17.37
N LYS A 176 12.78 18.91 17.56
CA LYS A 176 14.15 19.38 17.80
C LYS A 176 14.73 20.10 16.59
N TRP A 177 14.52 19.54 15.40
CA TRP A 177 14.98 20.16 14.16
C TRP A 177 14.26 21.49 13.86
N LEU A 178 12.93 21.54 13.99
CA LEU A 178 12.16 22.76 13.77
C LEU A 178 12.47 23.86 14.80
N ALA A 179 12.86 23.48 16.03
CA ALA A 179 13.34 24.41 17.05
C ALA A 179 14.78 24.89 16.83
N GLY A 180 15.52 24.30 15.87
CA GLY A 180 16.94 24.58 15.64
C GLY A 180 17.87 24.02 16.72
N GLU A 181 17.41 23.05 17.51
CA GLU A 181 18.19 22.40 18.57
C GLU A 181 19.14 21.31 18.02
N ILE A 182 18.86 20.80 16.82
CA ILE A 182 19.73 19.87 16.08
C ILE A 182 19.96 20.39 14.66
N SER A 183 21.14 20.12 14.12
CA SER A 183 21.55 20.45 12.76
C SER A 183 20.83 19.60 11.70
N ASP A 184 20.93 20.02 10.42
CA ASP A 184 20.46 19.22 9.29
C ASP A 184 21.20 17.87 9.20
N GLU A 185 22.48 17.84 9.55
CA GLU A 185 23.27 16.61 9.62
C GLU A 185 22.74 15.65 10.69
N GLU A 186 22.43 16.15 11.87
CA GLU A 186 21.84 15.36 12.96
C GLU A 186 20.43 14.88 12.62
N PHE A 187 19.60 15.75 12.03
CA PHE A 187 18.27 15.38 11.54
C PHE A 187 18.36 14.22 10.53
N ASN A 188 19.24 14.34 9.53
CA ASN A 188 19.44 13.30 8.52
C ASN A 188 19.99 11.99 9.12
N LYS A 189 20.84 12.07 10.15
CA LYS A 189 21.29 10.90 10.91
C LYS A 189 20.11 10.20 11.58
N TYR A 190 19.29 10.92 12.33
CA TYR A 190 18.13 10.33 13.01
C TYR A 190 17.08 9.79 12.03
N VAL A 191 16.83 10.47 10.92
CA VAL A 191 15.97 9.96 9.83
C VAL A 191 16.53 8.63 9.32
N SER A 192 17.84 8.56 9.06
CA SER A 192 18.48 7.34 8.57
C SER A 192 18.39 6.20 9.60
N GLU A 193 18.61 6.49 10.88
CA GLU A 193 18.44 5.50 11.95
C GLU A 193 16.97 5.04 12.04
N LEU A 194 16.01 5.96 12.08
CA LEU A 194 14.57 5.69 12.16
C LEU A 194 14.08 4.80 11.02
N THR A 195 14.62 4.99 9.82
CA THR A 195 14.16 4.36 8.58
C THR A 195 14.96 3.15 8.15
N ALA A 196 16.12 2.89 8.77
CA ALA A 196 16.95 1.74 8.44
C ALA A 196 16.19 0.39 8.59
N PRO A 197 16.46 -0.61 7.74
CA PRO A 197 15.93 -1.96 7.92
C PRO A 197 16.16 -2.49 9.34
N LEU A 198 15.16 -3.15 9.91
CA LEU A 198 15.20 -3.54 11.31
C LEU A 198 16.24 -4.61 11.57
N LYS A 199 17.07 -4.35 12.59
CA LYS A 199 17.99 -5.32 13.17
C LYS A 199 17.31 -5.99 14.36
N PHE A 200 17.26 -7.31 14.40
CA PHE A 200 16.58 -8.07 15.45
C PHE A 200 17.24 -9.43 15.69
N THR A 201 16.95 -10.06 16.83
CA THR A 201 17.35 -11.44 17.10
C THR A 201 16.31 -12.39 16.53
N ASP A 202 16.72 -13.22 15.58
CA ASP A 202 15.89 -14.26 14.99
C ASP A 202 15.54 -15.31 16.08
N PRO A 203 14.25 -15.56 16.36
CA PRO A 203 13.83 -16.39 17.48
C PRO A 203 14.13 -17.89 17.28
N GLU A 204 14.32 -18.33 16.04
CA GLU A 204 14.67 -19.72 15.73
C GLU A 204 16.18 -19.95 15.87
N THR A 205 16.99 -19.04 15.31
CA THR A 205 18.44 -19.23 15.26
C THR A 205 19.19 -18.62 16.44
N GLY A 206 18.55 -17.71 17.18
CA GLY A 206 19.17 -16.90 18.24
C GLY A 206 20.20 -15.88 17.74
N LYS A 207 20.36 -15.73 16.42
CA LYS A 207 21.34 -14.83 15.80
C LYS A 207 20.73 -13.47 15.53
N GLU A 208 21.56 -12.45 15.59
CA GLU A 208 21.18 -11.12 15.15
C GLU A 208 21.21 -11.03 13.63
N VAL A 209 20.11 -10.55 13.05
CA VAL A 209 19.90 -10.44 11.60
C VAL A 209 19.29 -9.07 11.25
N VAL A 210 19.34 -8.71 9.97
CA VAL A 210 18.68 -7.52 9.43
C VAL A 210 17.57 -7.96 8.47
N PHE A 211 16.41 -7.31 8.54
CA PHE A 211 15.28 -7.59 7.66
C PHE A 211 15.55 -7.12 6.22
N THR A 212 16.18 -7.99 5.43
CA THR A 212 16.51 -7.79 4.01
C THR A 212 15.55 -8.56 3.11
N GLU A 213 15.48 -8.22 1.82
CA GLU A 213 14.71 -8.99 0.82
C GLU A 213 15.11 -10.47 0.83
N LYS A 214 16.43 -10.74 0.85
CA LYS A 214 16.97 -12.11 0.92
C LYS A 214 16.52 -12.84 2.19
N TYR A 215 16.50 -12.16 3.34
CA TYR A 215 16.01 -12.75 4.58
C TYR A 215 14.52 -13.08 4.46
N ALA A 216 13.71 -12.14 3.98
CA ALA A 216 12.27 -12.33 3.81
C ALA A 216 11.94 -13.51 2.88
N ILE A 217 12.64 -13.61 1.74
CA ILE A 217 12.55 -14.76 0.82
C ILE A 217 12.94 -16.05 1.53
N GLY A 218 14.05 -16.04 2.28
CA GLY A 218 14.60 -17.22 2.94
C GLY A 218 13.68 -17.84 4.01
N ILE A 219 12.79 -17.05 4.60
CA ILE A 219 11.86 -17.51 5.64
C ILE A 219 10.44 -17.75 5.14
N ASN A 220 10.10 -17.36 3.91
CA ASN A 220 8.72 -17.25 3.43
C ASN A 220 7.93 -18.56 3.53
N ASP A 221 8.49 -19.67 3.04
CA ASP A 221 7.81 -20.98 3.06
C ASP A 221 7.45 -21.42 4.48
N LYS A 222 8.40 -21.28 5.41
CA LYS A 222 8.17 -21.64 6.82
C LYS A 222 7.21 -20.65 7.48
N PHE A 223 7.37 -19.36 7.22
CA PHE A 223 6.50 -18.31 7.76
C PHE A 223 5.03 -18.50 7.40
N ILE A 224 4.74 -18.98 6.18
CA ILE A 224 3.37 -19.28 5.74
C ILE A 224 2.86 -20.57 6.37
N SER A 225 3.69 -21.62 6.43
CA SER A 225 3.28 -22.97 6.83
C SER A 225 3.23 -23.21 8.34
N ASP A 226 3.99 -22.45 9.14
CA ASP A 226 4.13 -22.61 10.59
C ASP A 226 3.66 -21.36 11.35
N PRO A 227 2.42 -21.38 11.90
CA PRO A 227 1.89 -20.27 12.68
C PRO A 227 2.72 -19.92 13.92
N ALA A 228 3.28 -20.89 14.62
CA ALA A 228 4.04 -20.63 15.85
C ALA A 228 5.37 -19.92 15.53
N TYR A 229 6.04 -20.34 14.46
CA TYR A 229 7.21 -19.66 13.93
C TYR A 229 6.88 -18.21 13.54
N ARG A 230 5.80 -18.01 12.78
CA ARG A 230 5.32 -16.66 12.40
C ARG A 230 5.06 -15.78 13.61
N ASP A 231 4.34 -16.27 14.62
CA ASP A 231 3.98 -15.48 15.80
C ASP A 231 5.22 -15.10 16.63
N SER A 232 6.21 -15.99 16.69
CA SER A 232 7.50 -15.72 17.34
C SER A 232 8.28 -14.61 16.63
N LEU A 233 8.29 -14.61 15.28
CA LEU A 233 8.93 -13.58 14.47
C LEU A 233 8.23 -12.23 14.59
N ILE A 234 6.90 -12.20 14.50
CA ILE A 234 6.11 -10.97 14.69
C ILE A 234 6.43 -10.35 16.05
N SER A 235 6.48 -11.17 17.11
CA SER A 235 6.82 -10.71 18.45
C SER A 235 8.24 -10.14 18.53
N ALA A 236 9.22 -10.79 17.89
CA ALA A 236 10.59 -10.31 17.82
C ALA A 236 10.71 -8.98 17.05
N TRP A 237 10.00 -8.84 15.91
CA TRP A 237 9.98 -7.60 15.12
C TRP A 237 9.35 -6.45 15.88
N LYS A 238 8.20 -6.67 16.55
CA LYS A 238 7.55 -5.65 17.37
C LYS A 238 8.47 -5.15 18.47
N LYS A 239 9.08 -6.06 19.22
CA LYS A 239 10.00 -5.72 20.30
C LYS A 239 11.19 -4.90 19.79
N ALA A 240 11.83 -5.34 18.71
CA ALA A 240 12.97 -4.63 18.14
C ALA A 240 12.58 -3.26 17.56
N ALA A 241 11.42 -3.15 16.91
CA ALA A 241 10.92 -1.87 16.39
C ALA A 241 10.62 -0.86 17.51
N VAL A 242 9.95 -1.29 18.59
CA VAL A 242 9.70 -0.44 19.76
C VAL A 242 11.02 0.03 20.37
N SER A 243 11.97 -0.88 20.63
CA SER A 243 13.27 -0.49 21.19
C SER A 243 14.04 0.48 20.28
N LYS A 244 13.93 0.32 18.95
CA LYS A 244 14.51 1.24 17.98
C LYS A 244 13.91 2.65 18.10
N TYR A 245 12.59 2.76 18.18
CA TYR A 245 11.90 4.05 18.27
C TYR A 245 12.14 4.73 19.62
N GLU A 246 12.06 3.99 20.73
CA GLU A 246 12.31 4.52 22.07
C GLU A 246 13.75 5.00 22.24
N LYS A 247 14.73 4.32 21.63
CA LYS A 247 16.13 4.76 21.61
C LYS A 247 16.26 6.18 21.07
N ILE A 248 15.61 6.49 19.94
CA ILE A 248 15.66 7.82 19.31
C ILE A 248 15.04 8.87 20.24
N VAL A 249 13.89 8.56 20.85
CA VAL A 249 13.25 9.47 21.82
C VAL A 249 14.17 9.74 23.01
N HIS A 250 14.82 8.71 23.55
CA HIS A 250 15.74 8.85 24.68
C HIS A 250 16.98 9.69 24.33
N GLU A 251 17.57 9.49 23.15
CA GLU A 251 18.74 10.27 22.70
C GLU A 251 18.44 11.75 22.48
N LEU A 252 17.17 12.11 22.19
CA LEU A 252 16.72 13.49 21.99
C LEU A 252 16.10 14.13 23.25
N GLY A 253 15.74 13.31 24.24
CA GLY A 253 15.12 13.74 25.49
C GLY A 253 16.11 14.02 26.64
N GLY A 254 17.38 13.65 26.47
CA GLY A 254 18.50 14.09 27.32
C GLY A 254 18.98 15.48 26.94
#